data_AF-A0A222SS24-F1
#
_entry.id   AF-A0A222SS24-F1
#
_cell.length_a   1.000
_cell.length_b   1.000
_cell.length_c   1.000
_cell.angle_alpha   90.00
_cell.angle_beta   90.00
_cell.angle_gamma   90.00
#
_symmetry.space_group_name_H-M   'P 1'
#
loop_
_entity.id
_entity.type
_entity.pdbx_description
1 polymer ?
#
loop_
_entity_poly.entity_id
_entity_poly.type
_entity_poly.pdbx_seq_one_letter_code
_entity_poly.pdbx_strand_id
1 'polypeptide(L)'
;MAENIPVSRQEIQEKIRECIAQELRLPPERVHRSDHLIDLPGGSSTQLIRTIARLEEEFGIQLPKYNPRWLTTLETGAERIATTLESAVARTVNGAEEEAESR
;
A
#
# COMPACT_ATOMS: atom_id res chain seq x y z
N MET A 1 -15.64 -3.10 -10.79
CA MET A 1 -15.47 -1.65 -10.92
C MET A 1 -13.97 -1.39 -10.94
N ALA A 2 -13.42 -1.03 -12.09
CA ALA A 2 -12.01 -0.70 -12.23
C ALA A 2 -11.86 0.80 -11.95
N GLU A 3 -11.92 1.17 -10.68
CA GLU A 3 -11.91 2.58 -10.29
C GLU A 3 -10.48 3.02 -9.97
N ASN A 4 -9.90 3.75 -10.93
CA ASN A 4 -8.90 4.79 -10.75
C ASN A 4 -7.79 4.47 -9.73
N ILE A 5 -6.70 3.85 -10.20
CA ILE A 5 -5.50 3.66 -9.37
C ILE A 5 -5.11 5.03 -8.81
N PRO A 6 -5.17 5.24 -7.49
CA PRO A 6 -4.91 6.55 -6.93
C PRO A 6 -3.44 6.90 -7.14
N VAL A 7 -3.22 7.98 -7.90
CA VAL A 7 -1.88 8.41 -8.35
C VAL A 7 -1.30 9.51 -7.48
N SER A 8 -2.09 10.15 -6.61
CA SER A 8 -1.56 11.14 -5.66
C SER A 8 -1.26 10.54 -4.29
N ARG A 9 -0.21 11.05 -3.63
CA ARG A 9 0.17 10.62 -2.26
C ARG A 9 -0.98 10.74 -1.26
N GLN A 10 -1.84 11.73 -1.43
CA GLN A 10 -2.99 11.96 -0.55
C GLN A 10 -4.04 10.86 -0.72
N GLU A 11 -4.40 10.49 -1.95
CA GLU A 11 -5.34 9.41 -2.20
C GLU A 11 -4.79 8.06 -1.73
N ILE A 12 -3.48 7.81 -1.92
CA ILE A 12 -2.82 6.61 -1.39
C ILE A 12 -2.95 6.57 0.14
N GLN A 13 -2.70 7.69 0.83
CA GLN A 13 -2.89 7.76 2.29
C GLN A 13 -4.34 7.50 2.71
N GLU A 14 -5.32 8.02 1.97
CA GLU A 14 -6.74 7.79 2.24
C GLU A 14 -7.10 6.31 2.06
N LYS A 15 -6.64 5.66 1.00
CA LYS A 15 -6.85 4.22 0.78
C LYS A 15 -6.21 3.35 1.85
N ILE A 16 -4.99 3.68 2.26
CA ILE A 16 -4.32 2.97 3.36
C ILE A 16 -5.12 3.16 4.65
N ARG A 17 -5.58 4.39 4.93
CA ARG A 17 -6.43 4.70 6.10
C ARG A 17 -7.71 3.88 6.08
N GLU A 18 -8.42 3.84 4.95
CA GLU A 18 -9.64 3.07 4.78
C GLU A 18 -9.42 1.57 5.01
N CYS A 19 -8.37 0.99 4.43
CA CYS A 19 -8.02 -0.41 4.65
C CYS A 19 -7.78 -0.69 6.13
N ILE A 20 -6.95 0.12 6.80
CA ILE A 20 -6.62 -0.06 8.22
C ILE A 20 -7.86 0.10 9.10
N ALA A 21 -8.67 1.13 8.84
CA ALA A 21 -9.91 1.38 9.56
C ALA A 21 -10.85 0.16 9.47
N GLN A 22 -10.94 -0.47 8.31
CA GLN A 22 -11.74 -1.68 8.11
C GLN A 22 -11.16 -2.90 8.82
N GLU A 23 -9.86 -3.16 8.70
CA GLU A 23 -9.20 -4.30 9.35
C GLU A 23 -9.23 -4.19 10.89
N LEU A 24 -9.02 -2.99 11.43
CA LEU A 24 -9.05 -2.70 12.86
C LEU A 24 -10.47 -2.46 13.39
N ARG A 25 -11.48 -2.38 12.51
CA ARG A 25 -12.86 -2.01 12.85
C ARG A 25 -12.93 -0.70 13.64
N LEU A 26 -12.10 0.26 13.24
CA LEU A 26 -12.03 1.60 13.81
C LEU A 26 -12.60 2.62 12.83
N PRO A 27 -13.14 3.76 13.32
CA PRO A 27 -13.44 4.90 12.47
C PRO A 27 -12.17 5.39 11.76
N PRO A 28 -12.20 5.74 10.47
CA PRO A 28 -11.04 6.28 9.77
C PRO A 28 -10.52 7.57 10.42
N GLU A 29 -11.40 8.34 11.04
CA GLU A 29 -11.09 9.56 11.81
C GLU A 29 -10.18 9.30 13.02
N ARG A 30 -10.14 8.06 13.52
CA ARG A 30 -9.30 7.62 14.65
C ARG A 30 -7.90 7.16 14.19
N VAL A 31 -7.64 7.18 12.89
CA VAL A 31 -6.37 6.74 12.29
C VAL A 31 -5.66 7.96 11.72
N HIS A 32 -4.76 8.55 12.51
CA HIS A 32 -3.97 9.69 12.09
C HIS A 32 -2.77 9.27 11.24
N ARG A 33 -2.30 10.19 10.39
CA ARG A 33 -1.21 9.94 9.44
C ARG A 33 0.10 9.48 10.06
N SER A 34 0.36 9.94 11.28
CA SER A 34 1.58 9.67 12.05
C SER A 34 1.38 8.59 13.12
N ASP A 35 0.18 8.00 13.20
CA ASP A 35 -0.09 6.95 14.18
C ASP A 35 0.67 5.68 13.82
N HIS A 36 1.26 5.08 14.83
CA HIS A 36 1.86 3.77 14.71
C HIS A 36 0.75 2.72 14.70
N LEU A 37 0.62 1.99 13.60
CA LEU A 37 -0.50 1.07 13.38
C LEU A 37 -0.57 -0.08 14.38
N ILE A 38 0.58 -0.47 14.94
CA ILE A 38 0.66 -1.50 15.98
C ILE A 38 0.21 -0.98 17.36
N ASP A 39 0.26 0.34 17.56
CA ASP A 39 -0.15 0.99 18.80
C ASP A 39 -1.65 1.35 18.79
N LEU A 40 -2.30 1.25 17.62
CA LEU A 40 -3.74 1.42 17.50
C LEU A 40 -4.49 0.27 18.19
N PRO A 41 -5.70 0.51 18.72
CA PRO A 41 -6.54 -0.54 19.28
C PRO A 41 -6.80 -1.65 18.25
N GLY A 42 -6.40 -2.89 18.57
CA GLY A 42 -6.52 -4.03 17.66
C GLY A 42 -5.36 -4.17 16.66
N GLY A 43 -4.39 -3.25 16.69
CA GLY A 43 -3.16 -3.30 15.92
C GLY A 43 -2.33 -4.53 16.28
N SER A 44 -2.01 -5.34 15.26
CA SER A 44 -1.13 -6.50 15.42
C SER A 44 -0.42 -6.82 14.12
N SER A 45 0.67 -7.58 14.19
CA SER A 45 1.40 -8.06 13.01
C SER A 45 0.50 -8.79 12.02
N THR A 46 -0.49 -9.53 12.51
CA THR A 46 -1.48 -10.23 11.68
C THR A 46 -2.37 -9.25 10.93
N GLN A 47 -2.85 -8.20 11.59
CA GLN A 47 -3.68 -7.18 10.93
C GLN A 47 -2.88 -6.40 9.90
N LEU A 48 -1.63 -6.04 10.22
CA LEU A 48 -0.74 -5.41 9.25
C LEU A 48 -0.53 -6.27 7.99
N ILE A 49 -0.34 -7.59 8.13
CA ILE A 49 -0.19 -8.49 6.99
C ILE A 49 -1.46 -8.53 6.13
N ARG A 50 -2.65 -8.55 6.76
CA ARG A 50 -3.94 -8.49 6.05
C ARG A 50 -4.11 -7.18 5.31
N THR A 51 -3.82 -6.06 5.97
CA THR A 51 -3.81 -4.73 5.35
C THR A 51 -2.88 -4.71 4.13
N ILE A 52 -1.65 -5.20 4.26
CA ILE A 52 -0.69 -5.24 3.14
C ILE A 52 -1.24 -6.09 1.99
N ALA A 53 -1.78 -7.28 2.26
CA ALA A 53 -2.36 -8.13 1.23
C ALA A 53 -3.51 -7.44 0.49
N ARG A 54 -4.37 -6.72 1.20
CA ARG A 54 -5.47 -5.97 0.60
C ARG A 54 -4.98 -4.79 -0.23
N LEU A 55 -3.95 -4.09 0.24
CA LEU A 55 -3.32 -3.01 -0.52
C LEU A 55 -2.68 -3.53 -1.81
N GLU A 56 -2.04 -4.69 -1.79
CA GLU A 56 -1.53 -5.31 -3.03
C GLU A 56 -2.64 -5.56 -4.07
N GLU A 57 -3.77 -6.10 -3.62
CA GLU A 57 -4.93 -6.35 -4.49
C GLU A 57 -5.52 -5.04 -5.02
N GLU A 58 -5.65 -4.03 -4.17
CA GLU A 58 -6.23 -2.72 -4.52
C GLU A 58 -5.35 -1.92 -5.50
N PHE A 59 -4.03 -1.96 -5.30
CA PHE A 59 -3.07 -1.22 -6.10
C PHE A 59 -2.47 -2.03 -7.25
N GLY A 60 -2.71 -3.34 -7.31
CA GLY A 60 -2.14 -4.23 -8.32
C GLY A 60 -0.62 -4.35 -8.24
N ILE A 61 -0.02 -4.21 -7.04
CA ILE A 61 1.43 -4.25 -6.81
C ILE A 61 1.82 -5.38 -5.86
N GLN A 62 3.11 -5.72 -5.85
CA GLN A 62 3.67 -6.65 -4.86
C GLN A 62 4.38 -5.87 -3.74
N LEU A 63 3.99 -6.15 -2.49
CA LEU A 63 4.50 -5.51 -1.28
C LEU A 63 5.13 -6.55 -0.34
N PRO A 64 6.21 -6.19 0.37
CA PRO A 64 6.89 -7.14 1.25
C PRO A 64 6.05 -7.47 2.51
N LYS A 65 5.53 -8.70 2.59
CA LYS A 65 4.71 -9.19 3.74
C LYS A 65 5.52 -9.79 4.89
N TYR A 66 6.75 -10.25 4.63
CA TYR A 66 7.56 -11.00 5.61
C TYR A 66 7.86 -10.23 6.89
N ASN A 67 7.96 -8.89 6.80
CA ASN A 67 8.18 -8.05 7.97
C ASN A 67 7.35 -6.77 7.82
N PRO A 68 6.11 -6.71 8.33
CA PRO A 68 5.21 -5.57 8.16
C PRO A 68 5.67 -4.30 8.90
N ARG A 69 6.80 -4.31 9.61
CA ARG A 69 7.35 -3.17 10.36
C ARG A 69 7.62 -1.93 9.52
N TRP A 70 7.66 -2.05 8.20
CA TRP A 70 7.78 -0.88 7.33
C TRP A 70 6.48 -0.09 7.20
N LEU A 71 5.33 -0.72 7.43
CA LEU A 71 4.03 -0.08 7.50
C LEU A 71 3.83 0.42 8.94
N THR A 72 4.75 1.27 9.41
CA THR A 72 4.69 1.86 10.75
C THR A 72 3.54 2.85 10.84
N THR A 73 3.47 3.78 9.88
CA THR A 73 2.50 4.87 9.83
C THR A 73 1.87 4.97 8.44
N LEU A 74 0.77 5.72 8.30
CA LEU A 74 0.15 5.97 6.99
C LEU A 74 1.11 6.70 6.05
N GLU A 75 1.91 7.61 6.58
CA GLU A 75 2.87 8.40 5.81
C GLU A 75 3.96 7.52 5.19
N THR A 76 4.63 6.71 6.02
CA THR A 76 5.68 5.79 5.55
C THR A 76 5.12 4.72 4.62
N GLY A 77 3.91 4.23 4.92
CA GLY A 77 3.19 3.32 4.03
C GLY A 77 2.93 3.93 2.65
N ALA A 78 2.38 5.13 2.61
CA ALA A 78 2.03 5.81 1.38
C ALA A 78 3.25 6.16 0.54
N GLU A 79 4.33 6.64 1.17
CA GLU A 79 5.58 6.92 0.47
C GLU A 79 6.16 5.68 -0.21
N ARG A 80 6.07 4.52 0.48
CA ARG A 80 6.58 3.27 -0.07
C ARG A 80 5.73 2.74 -1.21
N ILE A 81 4.40 2.83 -1.07
CA ILE A 81 3.47 2.42 -2.13
C ILE A 81 3.65 3.32 -3.35
N ALA A 82 3.75 4.65 -3.16
CA ALA A 82 4.01 5.59 -4.24
C ALA A 82 5.30 5.24 -5.01
N THR A 83 6.41 5.04 -4.28
CA THR A 83 7.70 4.64 -4.89
C THR A 83 7.59 3.30 -5.62
N THR A 84 6.82 2.35 -5.08
CA THR A 84 6.63 1.03 -5.70
C THR A 84 5.80 1.11 -6.97
N LEU A 85 4.74 1.93 -6.97
CA LEU A 85 3.91 2.21 -8.14
C LEU A 85 4.72 2.91 -9.23
N GLU A 86 5.47 3.96 -8.89
CA GLU A 86 6.37 4.65 -9.81
C GLU A 86 7.38 3.68 -10.44
N SER A 87 7.97 2.80 -9.62
CA SER A 87 8.92 1.79 -10.10
C SER A 87 8.25 0.68 -10.92
N ALA A 88 7.02 0.29 -10.60
CA ALA A 88 6.27 -0.71 -11.35
C ALA A 88 5.90 -0.18 -12.73
N VAL A 89 5.40 1.06 -12.82
CA VAL A 89 5.12 1.76 -14.08
C VAL A 89 6.39 1.90 -14.91
N ALA A 90 7.51 2.31 -14.30
CA ALA A 90 8.79 2.42 -15.01
C ALA A 90 9.28 1.09 -15.58
N ARG A 91 9.05 -0.04 -14.89
CA ARG A 91 9.38 -1.39 -15.39
C ARG A 91 8.43 -1.86 -16.49
N THR A 92 7.15 -1.55 -16.44
CA THR A 92 6.22 -1.87 -17.52
C THR A 92 6.56 -1.11 -18.81
N VAL A 93 7.06 0.13 -18.70
CA VAL A 93 7.49 0.92 -19.86
C VAL A 93 8.82 0.44 -20.43
N ASN A 94 9.81 0.08 -19.59
CA ASN A 94 11.12 -0.40 -20.08
C ASN A 94 11.13 -1.90 -20.45
N GLY A 95 10.28 -2.73 -19.84
CA GLY A 95 10.26 -4.18 -20.07
C GLY A 95 9.68 -4.61 -21.43
N ALA A 96 9.08 -3.69 -22.19
CA ALA A 96 8.56 -3.97 -23.52
C ALA A 96 9.66 -3.97 -24.62
N GLU A 97 10.88 -3.53 -24.30
CA GLU A 97 11.97 -3.42 -25.28
C GLU A 97 12.89 -4.66 -25.34
N GLU A 98 12.85 -5.57 -24.35
CA GLU A 98 13.75 -6.75 -24.30
C GLU A 98 13.24 -8.00 -25.04
N GLU A 99 11.99 -8.05 -25.52
CA GLU A 99 11.46 -9.20 -26.28
C GLU A 99 11.73 -9.14 -27.80
N ALA A 100 12.38 -8.09 -28.31
CA ALA A 100 12.61 -7.90 -29.75
C ALA A 100 13.96 -8.41 -30.28
N GLU A 101 14.93 -8.75 -29.41
CA GLU A 101 16.30 -9.09 -29.82
C GLU A 101 16.67 -10.55 -29.47
N SER A 102 15.78 -11.48 -29.80
CA SER A 102 16.07 -12.91 -29.85
C SER A 102 15.15 -13.60 -30.86
N ARG A 103 15.32 -13.28 -32.14
CA ARG A 103 14.82 -14.05 -33.27
C ARG A 103 15.87 -14.14 -34.37
#